data_AF-A0A0K2STA1-F1
#
_entry.id   AF-A0A0K2STA1-F1
#
_cell.length_a   1.000
_cell.length_b   1.000
_cell.length_c   1.000
_cell.angle_alpha   90.00
_cell.angle_beta   90.00
_cell.angle_gamma   90.00
#
_symmetry.space_group_name_H-M   'P 1'
#
loop_
_entity.id
_entity.type
_entity.pdbx_description
1 polymer ?
#
loop_
_entity_poly.entity_id
_entity_poly.type
_entity_poly.pdbx_seq_one_letter_code
_entity_poly.pdbx_strand_id
1 'polypeptide(L)' 'TSVHWHGIILPSSQDGVPDISDGFKGIKSGETFTYRFPVRQNGTFWYHS' A
#
# COMPACT_ATOMS: atom_id res chain seq x y z
N THR A 1 11.39 -3.67 -0.72
CA THR A 1 10.41 -3.59 0.37
C THR A 1 9.09 -3.09 -0.16
N SER A 2 8.00 -3.41 0.52
CA SER A 2 6.67 -2.86 0.25
C SER A 2 5.93 -2.72 1.58
N VAL A 3 4.79 -2.03 1.57
CA VAL A 3 3.83 -2.05 2.67
C VAL A 3 2.45 -2.31 2.09
N HIS A 4 1.81 -3.40 2.52
CA HIS A 4 0.41 -3.67 2.26
C HIS A 4 -0.47 -3.19 3.43
N TRP A 5 -1.62 -2.60 3.12
CA TRP A 5 -2.57 -2.07 4.09
C TRP A 5 -3.73 -3.04 4.30
N HIS A 6 -3.49 -4.06 5.12
CA HIS A 6 -4.37 -5.20 5.26
C HIS A 6 -5.78 -4.80 5.71
N GLY A 7 -6.74 -5.04 4.80
CA GLY A 7 -8.15 -4.82 5.03
C GLY A 7 -8.64 -3.39 4.78
N ILE A 8 -7.79 -2.46 4.34
CA ILE A 8 -8.19 -1.09 4.00
C ILE A 8 -8.67 -1.00 2.55
N ILE A 9 -9.86 -0.40 2.31
CA ILE A 9 -10.32 -0.05 0.96
C ILE A 9 -9.61 1.22 0.49
N LEU A 10 -8.78 1.09 -0.54
CA LEU A 10 -7.98 2.17 -1.14
C LEU A 10 -7.79 1.94 -2.65
N PRO A 11 -7.31 2.95 -3.42
CA PRO A 11 -6.95 2.75 -4.83
C PRO A 11 -5.83 1.71 -4.99
N SER A 12 -5.90 0.85 -6.03
CA SER A 12 -4.93 -0.22 -6.30
C SER A 12 -3.46 0.26 -6.25
N SER A 13 -3.17 1.45 -6.78
CA SER A 13 -1.81 2.04 -6.77
C SER A 13 -1.25 2.35 -5.37
N GLN A 14 -2.08 2.27 -4.34
CA GLN A 14 -1.71 2.51 -2.94
C GLN A 14 -1.70 1.22 -2.09
N ASP A 15 -2.00 0.06 -2.70
CA ASP A 15 -2.13 -1.21 -1.96
C ASP A 15 -0.78 -1.88 -1.66
N GLY A 16 0.26 -1.50 -2.41
CA GLY A 16 1.64 -1.88 -2.13
C GLY A 16 1.97 -3.35 -2.38
N VAL A 17 1.21 -4.06 -3.22
CA VAL A 17 1.51 -5.43 -3.64
C VAL A 17 2.31 -5.38 -4.95
N PRO A 18 3.61 -5.76 -4.96
CA PRO A 18 4.42 -5.71 -6.17
C PRO A 18 3.80 -6.51 -7.31
N ASP A 19 3.83 -5.95 -8.52
CA ASP A 19 3.31 -6.55 -9.76
C ASP A 19 1.79 -6.75 -9.82
N ILE A 20 1.05 -6.39 -8.77
CA ILE A 20 -0.43 -6.41 -8.73
C ILE A 20 -0.99 -4.99 -8.59
N SER A 21 -0.45 -4.21 -7.66
CA SER A 21 -0.82 -2.81 -7.48
C SER A 21 -0.47 -1.97 -8.71
N ASP A 22 -1.40 -1.12 -9.14
CA ASP A 22 -1.29 -0.35 -10.39
C ASP A 22 -0.01 0.51 -10.40
N GLY A 23 0.89 0.21 -11.34
CA GLY A 23 2.14 0.95 -11.52
C GLY A 23 3.19 0.74 -10.43
N PHE A 24 3.04 -0.26 -9.56
CA PHE A 24 3.94 -0.50 -8.43
C PHE A 24 4.81 -1.75 -8.63
N LYS A 25 6.12 -1.58 -8.49
CA LYS A 25 7.14 -2.65 -8.63
C LYS A 25 7.89 -2.95 -7.33
N GLY A 26 7.40 -2.45 -6.21
CA GLY A 26 8.13 -2.45 -4.94
C GLY A 26 9.04 -1.23 -4.79
N ILE A 27 9.40 -0.95 -3.54
CA ILE A 27 10.34 0.10 -3.15
C ILE A 27 11.75 -0.49 -3.21
N LYS A 28 12.60 0.06 -4.06
CA LYS A 28 14.00 -0.38 -4.19
C LYS A 28 14.82 0.03 -2.98
N SER A 29 15.99 -0.58 -2.83
CA SER A 29 16.92 -0.22 -1.76
C SER A 29 17.32 1.25 -1.84
N GLY A 30 17.18 1.97 -0.73
CA GLY A 30 17.48 3.40 -0.64
C GLY A 30 16.43 4.34 -1.25
N GLU A 31 15.37 3.80 -1.87
CA GLU A 31 14.26 4.60 -2.39
C GLU A 31 13.14 4.76 -1.36
N THR A 32 12.24 5.72 -1.60
CA THR A 32 11.06 5.97 -0.78
C THR A 32 9.81 5.98 -1.65
N PHE A 33 8.70 5.49 -1.10
CA PHE A 33 7.38 5.60 -1.70
C PHE A 33 6.42 6.20 -0.68
N THR A 34 5.60 7.17 -1.09
CA THR A 34 4.59 7.80 -0.22
C THR A 34 3.23 7.19 -0.48
N TYR A 35 2.71 6.47 0.51
CA TYR A 35 1.32 6.02 0.52
C TYR A 35 0.41 7.18 0.93
N ARG A 36 -0.61 7.49 0.13
CA ARG A 36 -1.60 8.53 0.39
C ARG A 36 -2.96 8.14 -0.17
N PHE A 37 -3.90 7.89 0.71
CA PHE A 37 -5.28 7.54 0.36
C PHE A 37 -6.24 7.99 1.48
N PRO A 38 -7.52 8.24 1.17
CA PRO A 38 -8.52 8.51 2.18
C PRO A 38 -8.90 7.23 2.94
N VAL A 39 -9.05 7.33 4.26
CA VAL A 39 -9.66 6.27 5.07
C VAL A 39 -11.18 6.46 5.05
N ARG A 40 -11.91 5.44 4.57
CA ARG A 40 -13.37 5.52 4.35
C ARG A 40 -14.19 4.51 5.16
N GLN A 41 -13.53 3.68 5.96
CA GLN A 41 -14.15 2.62 6.74
C GLN A 41 -13.66 2.66 8.19
N ASN A 42 -14.50 2.20 9.11
CA ASN A 42 -14.21 2.14 10.54
C ASN A 42 -13.82 0.72 10.93
N GLY A 43 -12.89 0.54 11.87
CA GLY A 43 -12.49 -0.77 12.36
C GLY A 43 -11.02 -0.82 12.79
N THR A 44 -10.56 -2.03 13.11
CA THR A 44 -9.14 -2.30 13.38
C THR A 44 -8.51 -2.94 12.16
N PHE A 45 -7.44 -2.34 11.67
CA PHE A 45 -6.67 -2.76 10.51
C PHE A 45 -5.18 -2.66 10.83
N TRP A 46 -4.32 -3.10 9.92
CA TRP A 46 -2.88 -3.14 10.15
C TRP A 46 -2.13 -3.04 8.83
N TYR A 47 -0.82 -2.84 8.93
CA TYR A 47 0.07 -2.82 7.78
C TYR A 47 1.23 -3.79 8.00
N HIS A 48 1.77 -4.33 6.92
CA HIS A 48 2.93 -5.22 6.95
C HIS A 48 3.70 -5.18 5.64
N SER A 49 4.94 -5.69 5.65
CA SER A 49 5.71 -5.87 4.42
C SER A 49 5.20 -7.02 3.57
#